data_AF-A0AAD3MZ15-F1
#
_entry.id   AF-A0AAD3MZ15-F1
#
_cell.length_a   1.000
_cell.length_b   1.000
_cell.length_c   1.000
_cell.angle_alpha   90.00
_cell.angle_beta   90.00
_cell.angle_gamma   90.00
#
_symmetry.space_group_name_H-M   'P 1'
#
loop_
_entity.id
_entity.type
_entity.pdbx_description
1 polymer ?
#
loop_
_entity_poly.entity_id
_entity_poly.type
_entity_poly.pdbx_seq_one_letter_code
_entity_poly.pdbx_strand_id
1 'polypeptide(L)'
;KSSKHKKKKQKKEKEEKEKKKKKKHHHHHHHSDGGGEESVQNGTVEEEEPLPPMSNYCLLAENSYIKMVYDIQGNLQDGSQVVVSVIFENKCDSFLKSMEFNVLDSLNSKLQRPEGSGPHDGLTVPFQLPPGVSNEARFVFTVQSIVMPQKLKGTLTFIVKNEDSSTHEKLDFKLHFTCTSYLITTPCYSDAFAKLLESGDLKGSSVRLEGVNMPFHHLLARICFHHHFSVVERIDSCASMYSRSIQGHHVCLLVKTSGQTVSIDAKCDEPTLLGNVLDEIKQTFSQC
;
A
#
# COMPACT_ATOMS: atom_id res chain seq x y z
N LYS A 1 -17.00 72.75 -7.78
CA LYS A 1 -17.73 71.63 -8.46
C LYS A 1 -17.29 70.32 -7.83
N SER A 2 -18.21 69.67 -7.11
CA SER A 2 -18.03 68.53 -6.21
C SER A 2 -18.63 67.28 -6.85
N SER A 3 -17.84 66.22 -7.10
CA SER A 3 -18.37 64.92 -7.57
C SER A 3 -17.32 63.79 -7.62
N LYS A 4 -16.74 63.37 -6.49
CA LYS A 4 -16.00 62.08 -6.45
C LYS A 4 -16.23 61.18 -5.21
N HIS A 5 -17.10 61.55 -4.26
CA HIS A 5 -17.34 60.77 -3.04
C HIS A 5 -18.67 59.99 -2.95
N LYS A 6 -19.50 59.95 -4.00
CA LYS A 6 -20.84 59.32 -3.93
C LYS A 6 -20.96 57.92 -4.56
N LYS A 7 -19.90 57.36 -5.16
CA LYS A 7 -19.98 56.07 -5.90
C LYS A 7 -19.38 54.85 -5.17
N LYS A 8 -18.72 55.04 -4.01
CA LYS A 8 -18.09 53.96 -3.23
C LYS A 8 -18.94 53.44 -2.06
N LYS A 9 -20.07 54.11 -1.75
CA LYS A 9 -20.94 53.77 -0.60
C LYS A 9 -22.15 52.88 -0.94
N GLN A 10 -22.50 52.71 -2.23
CA GLN A 10 -23.64 51.87 -2.66
C GLN A 10 -23.28 50.45 -3.13
N LYS A 11 -21.99 50.09 -3.20
CA LYS A 11 -21.57 48.72 -3.56
C LYS A 11 -21.29 47.82 -2.35
N LYS A 12 -21.20 48.40 -1.13
CA LYS A 12 -20.90 47.68 0.12
C LYS A 12 -22.15 47.19 0.88
N GLU A 13 -23.34 47.73 0.58
CA GLU A 13 -24.60 47.32 1.23
C GLU A 13 -25.34 46.16 0.52
N LYS A 14 -24.84 45.69 -0.63
CA LYS A 14 -25.48 44.62 -1.42
C LYS A 14 -24.86 43.23 -1.20
N GLU A 15 -23.63 43.12 -0.69
CA GLU A 15 -22.97 41.83 -0.37
C GLU A 15 -23.24 41.32 1.05
N GLU A 16 -23.71 42.17 1.97
CA GLU A 16 -23.96 41.77 3.38
C GLU A 16 -25.34 41.15 3.61
N LYS A 17 -26.25 41.22 2.61
CA LYS A 17 -27.62 40.68 2.69
C LYS A 17 -27.79 39.26 2.14
N GLU A 18 -26.80 38.71 1.44
CA GLU A 18 -26.82 37.31 0.94
C GLU A 18 -26.19 36.30 1.90
N LYS A 19 -25.31 36.72 2.83
CA LYS A 19 -24.70 35.81 3.82
C LYS A 19 -25.57 35.49 5.04
N LYS A 20 -26.76 36.11 5.19
CA LYS A 20 -27.70 35.88 6.32
C LYS A 20 -28.87 34.92 6.00
N LYS A 21 -28.95 34.34 4.80
CA LYS A 21 -30.10 33.53 4.34
C LYS A 21 -29.85 32.01 4.19
N LYS A 22 -28.69 31.48 4.59
CA LYS A 22 -28.39 30.02 4.56
C LYS A 22 -28.05 29.41 5.94
N LYS A 23 -28.56 29.98 7.04
CA LYS A 23 -28.25 29.52 8.41
C LYS A 23 -29.46 29.27 9.32
N LYS A 24 -30.65 29.03 8.76
CA LYS A 24 -31.86 28.68 9.53
C LYS A 24 -32.81 27.82 8.70
N HIS A 25 -32.67 26.50 8.79
CA HIS A 25 -33.64 25.43 8.47
C HIS A 25 -32.78 24.16 8.66
N HIS A 26 -32.81 23.41 9.75
CA HIS A 26 -33.96 22.71 10.31
C HIS A 26 -33.66 22.35 11.78
N HIS A 27 -34.62 22.62 12.66
CA HIS A 27 -34.75 21.92 13.94
C HIS A 27 -36.25 21.66 14.18
N HIS A 28 -36.52 20.42 14.57
CA HIS A 28 -37.76 19.84 15.12
C HIS A 28 -38.95 19.55 14.19
N HIS A 29 -39.21 18.26 14.00
CA HIS A 29 -40.46 17.68 14.47
C HIS A 29 -40.26 16.23 14.95
N HIS A 30 -40.68 15.97 16.19
CA HIS A 30 -40.92 14.65 16.76
C HIS A 30 -42.43 14.43 16.68
N HIS A 31 -42.90 13.31 16.12
CA HIS A 31 -44.10 12.59 16.56
C HIS A 31 -44.17 11.20 15.88
N SER A 32 -44.47 10.22 16.72
CA SER A 32 -44.53 8.77 16.50
C SER A 32 -45.79 8.34 15.73
N ASP A 33 -45.70 7.29 14.89
CA ASP A 33 -46.44 6.03 15.11
C ASP A 33 -45.99 4.88 14.15
N GLY A 34 -45.90 3.67 14.72
CA GLY A 34 -46.20 2.38 14.06
C GLY A 34 -45.23 1.70 13.08
N GLY A 35 -44.58 0.62 13.53
CA GLY A 35 -44.33 -0.58 12.71
C GLY A 35 -42.87 -1.00 12.54
N GLY A 36 -42.54 -2.19 13.05
CA GLY A 36 -41.18 -2.72 13.21
C GLY A 36 -40.36 -2.94 11.93
N GLU A 37 -39.05 -2.80 12.09
CA GLU A 37 -38.02 -3.79 11.76
C GLU A 37 -36.68 -3.25 12.33
N GLU A 38 -35.98 -4.08 13.10
CA GLU A 38 -34.72 -3.73 13.77
C GLU A 38 -33.63 -3.41 12.74
N SER A 39 -33.39 -2.11 12.52
CA SER A 39 -32.19 -1.65 11.83
C SER A 39 -31.07 -1.56 12.86
N VAL A 40 -30.16 -2.54 12.78
CA VAL A 40 -28.95 -2.62 13.58
C VAL A 40 -28.15 -1.32 13.36
N GLN A 41 -28.09 -0.47 14.38
CA GLN A 41 -27.27 0.73 14.36
C GLN A 41 -25.80 0.33 14.31
N ASN A 42 -25.14 0.75 13.24
CA ASN A 42 -23.68 0.69 13.13
C ASN A 42 -23.08 1.48 14.30
N GLY A 43 -22.15 0.84 15.01
CA GLY A 43 -21.57 1.33 16.26
C GLY A 43 -21.08 2.77 16.19
N THR A 44 -21.18 3.45 17.33
CA THR A 44 -20.58 4.73 17.65
C THR A 44 -19.18 4.88 17.03
N VAL A 45 -19.01 5.94 16.23
CA VAL A 45 -17.70 6.39 15.78
C VAL A 45 -16.97 6.90 17.03
N GLU A 46 -16.21 6.02 17.68
CA GLU A 46 -15.18 6.47 18.62
C GLU A 46 -14.25 7.42 17.84
N GLU A 47 -13.86 8.53 18.46
CA GLU A 47 -12.83 9.41 17.90
C GLU A 47 -11.52 8.62 17.83
N GLU A 48 -11.33 7.86 16.74
CA GLU A 48 -10.10 7.13 16.49
C GLU A 48 -8.97 8.14 16.31
N GLU A 49 -7.90 7.95 17.06
CA GLU A 49 -6.66 8.72 16.92
C GLU A 49 -6.19 8.62 15.45
N PRO A 50 -5.76 9.73 14.83
CA PRO A 50 -5.37 9.69 13.43
C PRO A 50 -4.19 8.74 13.24
N LEU A 51 -4.36 7.80 12.30
CA LEU A 51 -3.31 6.86 11.93
C LEU A 51 -2.03 7.63 11.53
N PRO A 52 -0.85 7.18 11.98
CA PRO A 52 0.41 7.75 11.51
C PRO A 52 0.53 7.55 9.99
N PRO A 53 1.20 8.46 9.27
CA PRO A 53 1.45 8.27 7.85
C PRO A 53 2.25 6.97 7.64
N MET A 54 1.69 6.05 6.86
CA MET A 54 2.33 4.79 6.50
C MET A 54 2.82 4.86 5.04
N SER A 55 3.95 4.22 4.77
CA SER A 55 4.50 4.08 3.42
C SER A 55 5.00 2.64 3.24
N ASN A 56 4.69 2.02 2.10
CA ASN A 56 5.25 0.72 1.72
C ASN A 56 6.59 0.86 0.98
N TYR A 57 6.99 2.09 0.62
CA TYR A 57 8.29 2.31 0.01
C TYR A 57 9.41 2.00 0.99
N CYS A 58 10.26 1.06 0.61
CA CYS A 58 11.46 0.68 1.37
C CYS A 58 12.72 0.99 0.56
N LEU A 59 13.85 1.14 1.27
CA LEU A 59 15.13 1.46 0.65
C LEU A 59 15.59 0.30 -0.26
N LEU A 60 15.80 0.58 -1.54
CA LEU A 60 16.37 -0.38 -2.49
C LEU A 60 17.90 -0.33 -2.48
N ALA A 61 18.44 0.87 -2.67
CA ALA A 61 19.88 1.16 -2.63
C ALA A 61 20.11 2.67 -2.58
N GLU A 62 21.30 3.07 -2.11
CA GLU A 62 21.69 4.47 -2.00
C GLU A 62 23.22 4.60 -2.08
N ASN A 63 23.69 5.64 -2.77
CA ASN A 63 25.07 6.07 -2.76
C ASN A 63 25.16 7.62 -2.68
N SER A 64 26.34 8.17 -3.01
CA SER A 64 26.55 9.62 -3.02
C SER A 64 25.80 10.36 -4.13
N TYR A 65 25.36 9.66 -5.18
CA TYR A 65 24.72 10.26 -6.36
C TYR A 65 23.21 10.08 -6.37
N ILE A 66 22.73 8.90 -5.97
CA ILE A 66 21.33 8.53 -6.15
C ILE A 66 20.81 7.73 -4.96
N LYS A 67 19.54 7.93 -4.63
CA LYS A 67 18.78 7.08 -3.72
C LYS A 67 17.61 6.46 -4.46
N MET A 68 17.40 5.17 -4.23
CA MET A 68 16.32 4.40 -4.80
C MET A 68 15.47 3.81 -3.68
N VAL A 69 14.17 4.08 -3.71
CA VAL A 69 13.19 3.40 -2.85
C VAL A 69 12.17 2.69 -3.73
N TYR A 70 11.62 1.58 -3.26
CA TYR A 70 10.72 0.77 -4.07
C TYR A 70 9.51 0.27 -3.28
N ASP A 71 8.44 0.00 -4.02
CA ASP A 71 7.23 -0.69 -3.59
C ASP A 71 6.87 -1.78 -4.61
N ILE A 72 6.27 -2.88 -4.15
CA ILE A 72 5.85 -4.00 -5.00
C ILE A 72 4.37 -4.24 -4.78
N GLN A 73 3.60 -4.25 -5.87
CA GLN A 73 2.17 -4.47 -5.83
C GLN A 73 1.75 -5.57 -6.80
N GLY A 74 0.88 -6.46 -6.32
CA GLY A 74 0.21 -7.45 -7.16
C GLY A 74 -0.64 -6.79 -8.24
N ASN A 75 -0.56 -7.29 -9.48
CA ASN A 75 -1.44 -6.83 -10.55
C ASN A 75 -2.82 -7.51 -10.44
N LEU A 76 -3.86 -6.70 -10.25
CA LEU A 76 -5.25 -7.16 -10.19
C LEU A 76 -5.76 -7.75 -11.51
N GLN A 77 -5.23 -7.30 -12.65
CA GLN A 77 -5.74 -7.65 -13.98
C GLN A 77 -5.06 -8.89 -14.56
N ASP A 78 -3.83 -9.18 -14.15
CA ASP A 78 -3.06 -10.33 -14.59
C ASP A 78 -2.51 -11.06 -13.35
N GLY A 79 -3.09 -12.23 -13.06
CA GLY A 79 -2.74 -13.04 -11.89
C GLY A 79 -1.33 -13.63 -11.89
N SER A 80 -0.55 -13.37 -12.94
CA SER A 80 0.85 -13.74 -13.03
C SER A 80 1.80 -12.54 -12.97
N GLN A 81 1.32 -11.33 -12.69
CA GLN A 81 2.15 -10.13 -12.72
C GLN A 81 2.19 -9.38 -11.39
N VAL A 82 3.35 -8.76 -11.17
CA VAL A 82 3.54 -7.74 -10.14
C VAL A 82 4.18 -6.50 -10.77
N VAL A 83 3.85 -5.34 -10.22
CA VAL A 83 4.43 -4.06 -10.62
C VAL A 83 5.37 -3.60 -9.51
N VAL A 84 6.62 -3.33 -9.88
CA VAL A 84 7.63 -2.76 -9.01
C VAL A 84 7.76 -1.29 -9.35
N SER A 85 7.28 -0.44 -8.45
CA SER A 85 7.44 1.02 -8.53
C SER A 85 8.76 1.39 -7.87
N VAL A 86 9.64 2.09 -8.58
CA VAL A 86 10.93 2.56 -8.05
C VAL A 86 11.00 4.07 -8.19
N ILE A 87 11.18 4.76 -7.07
CA ILE A 87 11.45 6.19 -7.04
C ILE A 87 12.96 6.38 -7.03
N PHE A 88 13.45 7.12 -8.02
CA PHE A 88 14.84 7.50 -8.18
C PHE A 88 14.99 8.96 -7.76
N GLU A 89 15.83 9.23 -6.78
CA GLU A 89 16.11 10.56 -6.24
C GLU A 89 17.57 10.93 -6.51
N ASN A 90 17.79 12.00 -7.28
CA ASN A 90 19.13 12.53 -7.51
C ASN A 90 19.59 13.34 -6.30
N LYS A 91 20.68 12.90 -5.67
CA LYS A 91 21.28 13.49 -4.48
C LYS A 91 22.50 14.35 -4.77
N CYS A 92 22.98 14.39 -6.02
CA CYS A 92 24.14 15.20 -6.39
C CYS A 92 23.73 16.47 -7.16
N ASP A 93 24.72 17.34 -7.35
CA ASP A 93 24.56 18.63 -8.05
C ASP A 93 24.71 18.53 -9.58
N SER A 94 24.80 17.30 -10.11
CA SER A 94 24.97 17.00 -11.53
C SER A 94 23.73 16.29 -12.11
N PHE A 95 23.55 16.35 -13.43
CA PHE A 95 22.50 15.59 -14.10
C PHE A 95 22.82 14.10 -14.15
N LEU A 96 21.84 13.26 -13.82
CA LEU A 96 21.89 11.82 -14.05
C LEU A 96 21.13 11.50 -15.34
N LYS A 97 21.78 10.83 -16.30
CA LYS A 97 21.20 10.46 -17.59
C LYS A 97 21.54 9.02 -17.96
N SER A 98 20.87 8.52 -19.00
CA SER A 98 21.12 7.18 -19.55
C SER A 98 21.05 6.10 -18.46
N MET A 99 20.07 6.22 -17.58
CA MET A 99 19.84 5.26 -16.51
C MET A 99 19.28 3.97 -17.10
N GLU A 100 19.87 2.84 -16.72
CA GLU A 100 19.44 1.51 -17.14
C GLU A 100 19.27 0.62 -15.90
N PHE A 101 18.05 0.16 -15.69
CA PHE A 101 17.64 -0.67 -14.56
C PHE A 101 17.55 -2.13 -15.00
N ASN A 102 18.30 -3.01 -14.33
CA ASN A 102 18.27 -4.43 -14.63
C ASN A 102 18.07 -5.26 -13.37
N VAL A 103 17.34 -6.36 -13.49
CA VAL A 103 17.18 -7.37 -12.44
C VAL A 103 17.34 -8.73 -13.09
N LEU A 104 18.20 -9.57 -12.51
CA LEU A 104 18.40 -10.93 -13.00
C LEU A 104 17.13 -11.75 -12.79
N ASP A 105 16.71 -12.43 -13.85
CA ASP A 105 15.59 -13.34 -13.80
C ASP A 105 15.89 -14.53 -12.88
N SER A 106 14.84 -15.07 -12.27
CA SER A 106 14.85 -16.34 -11.56
C SER A 106 13.90 -17.33 -12.24
N LEU A 107 13.85 -18.56 -11.71
CA LEU A 107 12.82 -19.52 -12.13
C LEU A 107 11.40 -18.98 -11.89
N ASN A 108 11.22 -18.24 -10.81
CA ASN A 108 9.89 -17.85 -10.34
C ASN A 108 9.51 -16.41 -10.65
N SER A 109 10.45 -15.55 -11.05
CA SER A 109 10.20 -14.14 -11.32
C SER A 109 11.07 -13.67 -12.49
N LYS A 110 10.45 -13.05 -13.50
CA LYS A 110 11.15 -12.55 -14.69
C LYS A 110 10.77 -11.10 -14.93
N LEU A 111 11.77 -10.25 -15.18
CA LEU A 111 11.52 -8.87 -15.56
C LEU A 111 10.98 -8.83 -17.00
N GLN A 112 9.84 -8.18 -17.20
CA GLN A 112 9.27 -8.02 -18.53
C GLN A 112 10.11 -7.04 -19.33
N ARG A 113 10.64 -7.51 -20.46
CA ARG A 113 11.48 -6.73 -21.37
C ARG A 113 10.81 -6.57 -22.73
N PRO A 114 11.19 -5.55 -23.51
CA PRO A 114 10.78 -5.42 -24.90
C PRO A 114 11.08 -6.67 -25.72
N GLU A 115 10.31 -6.91 -26.77
CA GLU A 115 10.54 -8.03 -27.68
C GLU A 115 11.95 -7.98 -28.28
N GLY A 116 12.64 -9.11 -28.27
CA GLY A 116 14.01 -9.24 -28.76
C GLY A 116 15.10 -8.96 -27.71
N SER A 117 14.75 -8.46 -26.52
CA SER A 117 15.70 -8.32 -25.41
C SER A 117 16.05 -9.67 -24.77
N GLY A 118 17.32 -9.86 -24.45
CA GLY A 118 17.82 -11.01 -23.70
C GLY A 118 17.59 -10.88 -22.18
N PRO A 119 17.76 -11.97 -21.41
CA PRO A 119 17.57 -11.98 -19.95
C PRO A 119 18.56 -11.10 -19.17
N HIS A 120 19.63 -10.65 -19.83
CA HIS A 120 20.67 -9.81 -19.23
C HIS A 120 20.56 -8.33 -19.63
N ASP A 121 19.67 -8.00 -20.57
CA ASP A 121 19.50 -6.62 -21.04
C ASP A 121 18.75 -5.81 -19.99
N GLY A 122 19.24 -4.62 -19.68
CA GLY A 122 18.54 -3.71 -18.77
C GLY A 122 17.44 -2.91 -19.48
N LEU A 123 16.56 -2.33 -18.67
CA LEU A 123 15.49 -1.44 -19.12
C LEU A 123 15.93 0.00 -18.98
N THR A 124 15.89 0.75 -20.09
CA THR A 124 16.12 2.18 -20.04
C THR A 124 15.05 2.87 -19.23
N VAL A 125 15.47 3.67 -18.24
CA VAL A 125 14.57 4.55 -17.49
C VAL A 125 14.23 5.75 -18.38
N PRO A 126 12.94 6.06 -18.64
CA PRO A 126 12.52 6.97 -19.72
C PRO A 126 12.64 8.46 -19.34
N PHE A 127 13.56 8.79 -18.44
CA PHE A 127 13.80 10.16 -17.99
C PHE A 127 15.25 10.35 -17.55
N GLN A 128 15.63 11.61 -17.40
CA GLN A 128 16.86 12.05 -16.77
C GLN A 128 16.50 12.75 -15.47
N LEU A 129 17.42 12.77 -14.51
CA LEU A 129 17.21 13.43 -13.22
C LEU A 129 18.12 14.65 -13.09
N PRO A 130 17.58 15.87 -13.12
CA PRO A 130 18.28 17.06 -12.67
C PRO A 130 18.66 16.97 -11.18
N PRO A 131 19.57 17.83 -10.69
CA PRO A 131 19.93 17.90 -9.27
C PRO A 131 18.72 18.07 -8.36
N GLY A 132 18.66 17.27 -7.28
CA GLY A 132 17.60 17.33 -6.25
C GLY A 132 16.21 16.88 -6.72
N VAL A 133 16.08 16.35 -7.94
CA VAL A 133 14.79 15.90 -8.48
C VAL A 133 14.61 14.40 -8.22
N SER A 134 13.38 14.02 -7.89
CA SER A 134 12.93 12.64 -7.85
C SER A 134 11.89 12.34 -8.92
N ASN A 135 11.89 11.10 -9.43
CA ASN A 135 10.87 10.62 -10.34
C ASN A 135 10.65 9.10 -10.19
N GLU A 136 9.47 8.61 -10.57
CA GLU A 136 9.08 7.20 -10.45
C GLU A 136 9.13 6.51 -11.82
N ALA A 137 9.68 5.28 -11.85
CA ALA A 137 9.50 4.35 -12.96
C ALA A 137 8.86 3.05 -12.46
N ARG A 138 8.13 2.37 -13.35
CA ARG A 138 7.45 1.11 -13.05
C ARG A 138 7.99 -0.01 -13.92
N PHE A 139 8.27 -1.13 -13.28
CA PHE A 139 8.80 -2.33 -13.91
C PHE A 139 7.85 -3.49 -13.66
N VAL A 140 7.44 -4.15 -14.72
CA VAL A 140 6.51 -5.29 -14.63
C VAL A 140 7.33 -6.57 -14.55
N PHE A 141 6.96 -7.44 -13.61
CA PHE A 141 7.54 -8.78 -13.49
C PHE A 141 6.46 -9.83 -13.68
N THR A 142 6.78 -10.88 -14.43
CA THR A 142 5.98 -12.10 -14.49
C THR A 142 6.44 -13.06 -13.41
N VAL A 143 5.50 -13.62 -12.65
CA VAL A 143 5.72 -14.46 -11.48
C VAL A 143 5.11 -15.84 -11.72
N GLN A 144 5.92 -16.88 -11.62
CA GLN A 144 5.48 -18.28 -11.73
C GLN A 144 5.03 -18.86 -10.40
N SER A 145 5.69 -18.49 -9.30
CA SER A 145 5.39 -19.02 -7.97
C SER A 145 5.52 -17.95 -6.91
N ILE A 146 4.53 -17.94 -6.00
CA ILE A 146 4.38 -16.94 -4.94
C ILE A 146 4.56 -17.50 -3.53
N VAL A 147 4.77 -18.81 -3.41
CA VAL A 147 4.71 -19.52 -2.12
C VAL A 147 5.96 -19.32 -1.25
N MET A 148 7.01 -18.73 -1.80
CA MET A 148 8.27 -18.42 -1.11
C MET A 148 8.75 -17.01 -1.44
N PRO A 149 9.34 -16.29 -0.48
CA PRO A 149 9.95 -14.98 -0.72
C PRO A 149 11.20 -15.12 -1.60
N GLN A 150 11.50 -14.09 -2.39
CA GLN A 150 12.59 -14.09 -3.35
C GLN A 150 13.45 -12.83 -3.24
N LYS A 151 14.77 -13.00 -3.34
CA LYS A 151 15.72 -11.89 -3.42
C LYS A 151 16.42 -11.93 -4.77
N LEU A 152 16.06 -11.01 -5.65
CA LEU A 152 16.66 -10.91 -6.98
C LEU A 152 17.78 -9.87 -6.96
N LYS A 153 18.91 -10.22 -7.57
CA LYS A 153 20.03 -9.28 -7.74
C LYS A 153 19.72 -8.36 -8.91
N GLY A 154 19.97 -7.07 -8.74
CA GLY A 154 19.81 -6.08 -9.79
C GLY A 154 20.91 -5.05 -9.79
N THR A 155 20.94 -4.26 -10.86
CA THR A 155 21.92 -3.23 -11.11
C THR A 155 21.25 -2.01 -11.70
N LEU A 156 21.61 -0.82 -11.23
CA LEU A 156 21.35 0.43 -11.92
C LEU A 156 22.68 0.93 -12.49
N THR A 157 22.76 1.13 -13.79
CA THR A 157 23.86 1.87 -14.42
C THR A 157 23.36 3.24 -14.84
N PHE A 158 24.22 4.25 -14.77
CA PHE A 158 23.86 5.62 -15.13
C PHE A 158 25.09 6.46 -15.44
N ILE A 159 24.87 7.60 -16.10
CA ILE A 159 25.92 8.57 -16.40
C ILE A 159 25.71 9.83 -15.56
N VAL A 160 26.73 10.22 -14.81
CA VAL A 160 26.79 11.53 -14.15
C VAL A 160 27.39 12.52 -15.12
N LYS A 161 26.65 13.57 -15.48
CA LYS A 161 27.12 14.62 -16.39
C LYS A 161 27.64 15.81 -15.59
N ASN A 162 28.95 16.00 -15.62
CA ASN A 162 29.64 17.19 -15.10
C ASN A 162 29.85 18.21 -16.23
N GLU A 163 30.33 19.41 -15.91
CA GLU A 163 30.49 20.51 -16.88
C GLU A 163 31.41 20.13 -18.05
N ASP A 164 32.55 19.48 -17.76
CA ASP A 164 33.57 19.14 -18.76
C ASP A 164 33.74 17.62 -18.98
N SER A 165 33.03 16.78 -18.22
CA SER A 165 33.24 15.33 -18.25
C SER A 165 31.97 14.55 -17.93
N SER A 166 32.00 13.25 -18.19
CA SER A 166 30.96 12.31 -17.76
C SER A 166 31.58 11.07 -17.15
N THR A 167 31.03 10.60 -16.03
CA THR A 167 31.41 9.34 -15.41
C THR A 167 30.30 8.32 -15.56
N HIS A 168 30.68 7.05 -15.73
CA HIS A 168 29.76 5.93 -15.75
C HIS A 168 29.75 5.28 -14.37
N GLU A 169 28.59 5.25 -13.75
CA GLU A 169 28.38 4.71 -12.42
C GLU A 169 27.53 3.45 -12.47
N LYS A 170 27.76 2.57 -11.50
CA LYS A 170 27.00 1.34 -11.32
C LYS A 170 26.67 1.15 -9.83
N LEU A 171 25.41 0.86 -9.56
CA LEU A 171 24.90 0.57 -8.22
C LEU A 171 24.25 -0.81 -8.22
N ASP A 172 24.82 -1.75 -7.48
CA ASP A 172 24.25 -3.08 -7.27
C ASP A 172 23.23 -3.05 -6.13
N PHE A 173 22.11 -3.76 -6.29
CA PHE A 173 21.04 -3.83 -5.29
C PHE A 173 20.41 -5.23 -5.22
N LYS A 174 19.57 -5.45 -4.22
CA LYS A 174 18.75 -6.66 -4.09
C LYS A 174 17.29 -6.29 -3.93
N LEU A 175 16.48 -6.70 -4.88
CA LEU A 175 15.03 -6.53 -4.84
C LEU A 175 14.41 -7.69 -4.07
N HIS A 176 13.68 -7.40 -3.00
CA HIS A 176 13.06 -8.42 -2.15
C HIS A 176 11.56 -8.48 -2.41
N PHE A 177 11.11 -9.59 -2.97
CA PHE A 177 9.70 -9.95 -3.10
C PHE A 177 9.30 -10.79 -1.89
N THR A 178 8.40 -10.25 -1.08
CA THR A 178 7.78 -10.97 0.03
C THR A 178 6.55 -11.73 -0.46
N CYS A 179 6.08 -12.71 0.30
CA CYS A 179 4.82 -13.40 0.00
C CYS A 179 3.63 -12.43 0.05
N THR A 180 3.67 -11.47 0.98
CA THR A 180 2.70 -10.37 1.08
C THR A 180 2.72 -9.43 -0.12
N SER A 181 3.83 -9.29 -0.84
CA SER A 181 3.90 -8.51 -2.10
C SER A 181 3.00 -9.08 -3.21
N TYR A 182 2.63 -10.36 -3.11
CA TYR A 182 1.74 -11.05 -4.04
C TYR A 182 0.28 -11.05 -3.59
N LEU A 183 -0.02 -10.48 -2.42
CA LEU A 183 -1.38 -10.35 -1.93
C LEU A 183 -2.01 -9.06 -2.46
N ILE A 184 -3.32 -9.11 -2.62
CA ILE A 184 -4.12 -8.00 -3.11
C ILE A 184 -5.28 -7.75 -2.16
N THR A 185 -5.46 -6.50 -1.78
CA THR A 185 -6.60 -6.03 -1.01
C THR A 185 -7.88 -6.30 -1.81
N THR A 186 -8.56 -7.38 -1.45
CA THR A 186 -9.78 -7.85 -2.10
C THR A 186 -10.90 -7.79 -1.06
N PRO A 187 -11.96 -7.00 -1.26
CA PRO A 187 -13.11 -7.01 -0.36
C PRO A 187 -13.79 -8.39 -0.35
N CYS A 188 -14.25 -8.81 0.84
CA CYS A 188 -15.04 -10.02 0.99
C CYS A 188 -16.18 -9.78 1.98
N TYR A 189 -17.40 -10.08 1.57
CA TYR A 189 -18.59 -9.95 2.42
C TYR A 189 -18.66 -11.12 3.42
N SER A 190 -19.26 -10.89 4.58
CA SER A 190 -19.30 -11.85 5.69
C SER A 190 -19.91 -13.20 5.30
N ASP A 191 -20.94 -13.22 4.43
CA ASP A 191 -21.58 -14.46 3.97
C ASP A 191 -20.67 -15.29 3.04
N ALA A 192 -19.93 -14.63 2.15
CA ALA A 192 -18.94 -15.26 1.29
C ALA A 192 -17.75 -15.78 2.09
N PHE A 193 -17.30 -15.01 3.09
CA PHE A 193 -16.23 -15.40 4.00
C PHE A 193 -16.61 -16.64 4.84
N ALA A 194 -17.83 -16.67 5.38
CA ALA A 194 -18.34 -17.82 6.13
C ALA A 194 -18.38 -19.09 5.26
N LYS A 195 -18.95 -19.01 4.05
CA LYS A 195 -18.98 -20.13 3.10
C LYS A 195 -17.59 -20.64 2.73
N LEU A 196 -16.63 -19.73 2.57
CA LEU A 196 -15.24 -20.08 2.28
C LEU A 196 -14.59 -20.84 3.46
N LEU A 197 -14.85 -20.43 4.70
CA LEU A 197 -14.35 -21.12 5.89
C LEU A 197 -15.01 -22.50 6.09
N GLU A 198 -16.26 -22.64 5.69
CA GLU A 198 -17.05 -23.88 5.75
C GLU A 198 -16.69 -24.89 4.65
N SER A 199 -15.98 -24.47 3.58
CA SER A 199 -15.68 -25.35 2.44
C SER A 199 -14.79 -26.55 2.82
N GLY A 200 -13.96 -26.41 3.85
CA GLY A 200 -13.00 -27.42 4.29
C GLY A 200 -11.70 -27.47 3.48
N ASP A 201 -11.56 -26.62 2.46
CA ASP A 201 -10.37 -26.61 1.57
C ASP A 201 -9.17 -25.86 2.18
N LEU A 202 -9.42 -25.04 3.19
CA LEU A 202 -8.40 -24.20 3.81
C LEU A 202 -7.71 -24.91 4.98
N LYS A 203 -6.38 -24.85 5.00
CA LYS A 203 -5.53 -25.36 6.06
C LYS A 203 -5.18 -24.25 7.05
N GLY A 204 -5.25 -24.58 8.34
CA GLY A 204 -5.04 -23.64 9.43
C GLY A 204 -3.58 -23.55 9.89
N SER A 205 -3.15 -22.36 10.29
CA SER A 205 -1.93 -22.09 11.04
C SER A 205 -2.20 -20.94 12.03
N SER A 206 -1.31 -20.72 13.00
CA SER A 206 -1.46 -19.61 13.93
C SER A 206 -0.12 -19.04 14.36
N VAL A 207 -0.11 -17.76 14.73
CA VAL A 207 1.03 -17.09 15.34
C VAL A 207 0.56 -16.24 16.51
N ARG A 208 1.43 -16.11 17.51
CA ARG A 208 1.24 -15.22 18.66
C ARG A 208 2.33 -14.15 18.65
N LEU A 209 1.91 -12.90 18.83
CA LEU A 209 2.76 -11.73 18.99
C LEU A 209 2.66 -11.27 20.43
N GLU A 210 3.80 -10.98 21.05
CA GLU A 210 3.89 -10.52 22.44
C GLU A 210 4.43 -9.08 22.47
N GLY A 211 4.03 -8.32 23.49
CA GLY A 211 4.53 -6.95 23.68
C GLY A 211 3.96 -5.93 22.69
N VAL A 212 2.85 -6.23 22.02
CA VAL A 212 2.23 -5.31 21.07
C VAL A 212 1.51 -4.20 21.83
N ASN A 213 2.14 -3.02 21.87
CA ASN A 213 1.67 -1.87 22.62
C ASN A 213 1.05 -0.81 21.69
N MET A 214 -0.07 -1.15 21.05
CA MET A 214 -0.84 -0.21 20.23
C MET A 214 -2.35 -0.51 20.30
N PRO A 215 -3.20 0.48 20.04
CA PRO A 215 -4.64 0.27 19.92
C PRO A 215 -4.98 -0.78 18.85
N PHE A 216 -6.05 -1.55 19.07
CA PHE A 216 -6.46 -2.63 18.16
C PHE A 216 -6.71 -2.13 16.72
N HIS A 217 -7.30 -0.95 16.55
CA HIS A 217 -7.54 -0.37 15.24
C HIS A 217 -6.24 0.02 14.51
N HIS A 218 -5.20 0.49 15.22
CA HIS A 218 -3.86 0.72 14.65
C HIS A 218 -3.21 -0.59 14.18
N LEU A 219 -3.39 -1.67 14.95
CA LEU A 219 -2.92 -2.99 14.58
C LEU A 219 -3.58 -3.48 13.28
N LEU A 220 -4.91 -3.40 13.18
CA LEU A 220 -5.64 -3.79 11.98
C LEU A 220 -5.24 -2.93 10.78
N ALA A 221 -5.11 -1.61 10.97
CA ALA A 221 -4.69 -0.70 9.91
C ALA A 221 -3.31 -1.06 9.35
N ARG A 222 -2.35 -1.46 10.21
CA ARG A 222 -1.03 -1.93 9.79
C ARG A 222 -1.10 -3.25 9.01
N ILE A 223 -1.92 -4.20 9.44
CA ILE A 223 -2.12 -5.46 8.69
C ILE A 223 -2.75 -5.16 7.32
N CYS A 224 -3.77 -4.31 7.27
CA CYS A 224 -4.40 -3.90 6.01
C CYS A 224 -3.38 -3.23 5.06
N PHE A 225 -2.59 -2.30 5.59
CA PHE A 225 -1.69 -1.48 4.79
C PHE A 225 -0.46 -2.22 4.28
N HIS A 226 0.23 -2.98 5.16
CA HIS A 226 1.49 -3.65 4.82
C HIS A 226 1.30 -5.06 4.25
N HIS A 227 0.16 -5.70 4.50
CA HIS A 227 -0.08 -7.09 4.12
C HIS A 227 -1.33 -7.27 3.24
N HIS A 228 -1.90 -6.15 2.77
CA HIS A 228 -2.98 -6.13 1.78
C HIS A 228 -4.24 -6.91 2.20
N PHE A 229 -4.60 -6.85 3.48
CA PHE A 229 -5.86 -7.39 3.99
C PHE A 229 -6.97 -6.34 3.97
N SER A 230 -8.21 -6.83 3.94
CA SER A 230 -9.41 -6.06 4.23
C SER A 230 -10.09 -6.62 5.48
N VAL A 231 -10.69 -5.73 6.28
CA VAL A 231 -11.51 -6.14 7.44
C VAL A 231 -12.87 -6.61 6.93
N VAL A 232 -13.26 -7.83 7.28
CA VAL A 232 -14.57 -8.41 6.94
C VAL A 232 -15.58 -8.08 8.04
N GLU A 233 -15.19 -8.29 9.28
CA GLU A 233 -15.99 -8.01 10.47
C GLU A 233 -15.07 -7.69 11.64
N ARG A 234 -15.56 -6.85 12.56
CA ARG A 234 -14.87 -6.49 13.81
C ARG A 234 -15.89 -6.50 14.93
N ILE A 235 -15.58 -7.20 16.01
CA ILE A 235 -16.34 -7.22 17.25
C ILE A 235 -15.33 -7.04 18.38
N ASP A 236 -15.42 -5.92 19.09
CA ASP A 236 -14.51 -5.54 20.17
C ASP A 236 -13.02 -5.61 19.76
N SER A 237 -12.26 -6.49 20.42
CA SER A 237 -10.83 -6.77 20.19
C SER A 237 -10.61 -8.01 19.32
N CYS A 238 -11.59 -8.36 18.49
CA CYS A 238 -11.55 -9.47 17.55
C CYS A 238 -11.93 -8.97 16.14
N ALA A 239 -11.21 -9.41 15.12
CA ALA A 239 -11.52 -9.08 13.74
C ALA A 239 -11.22 -10.24 12.79
N SER A 240 -12.14 -10.48 11.86
CA SER A 240 -11.91 -11.36 10.72
C SER A 240 -11.42 -10.51 9.54
N MET A 241 -10.36 -10.96 8.88
CA MET A 241 -9.75 -10.26 7.75
C MET A 241 -9.56 -11.20 6.58
N TYR A 242 -9.57 -10.63 5.37
CA TYR A 242 -9.42 -11.39 4.14
C TYR A 242 -8.47 -10.71 3.15
N SER A 243 -7.67 -11.54 2.47
CA SER A 243 -6.87 -11.16 1.31
C SER A 243 -6.86 -12.29 0.29
N ARG A 244 -6.46 -11.96 -0.94
CA ARG A 244 -6.33 -12.91 -2.03
C ARG A 244 -5.02 -12.68 -2.76
N SER A 245 -4.31 -13.75 -3.10
CA SER A 245 -3.09 -13.64 -3.89
C SER A 245 -3.37 -13.37 -5.38
N ILE A 246 -2.38 -12.88 -6.11
CA ILE A 246 -2.43 -12.74 -7.58
C ILE A 246 -2.79 -14.06 -8.28
N GLN A 247 -2.36 -15.21 -7.73
CA GLN A 247 -2.65 -16.55 -8.27
C GLN A 247 -3.96 -17.13 -7.74
N GLY A 248 -4.71 -16.37 -6.92
CA GLY A 248 -6.05 -16.71 -6.49
C GLY A 248 -6.16 -17.49 -5.18
N HIS A 249 -5.06 -17.72 -4.47
CA HIS A 249 -5.07 -18.33 -3.13
C HIS A 249 -5.78 -17.40 -2.14
N HIS A 250 -6.65 -17.99 -1.33
CA HIS A 250 -7.43 -17.30 -0.32
C HIS A 250 -6.63 -17.25 0.98
N VAL A 251 -6.57 -16.08 1.64
CA VAL A 251 -5.94 -15.95 2.95
C VAL A 251 -6.92 -15.29 3.91
N CYS A 252 -7.31 -16.03 4.95
CA CYS A 252 -8.24 -15.60 5.98
C CYS A 252 -7.48 -15.46 7.30
N LEU A 253 -7.69 -14.35 8.02
CA LEU A 253 -7.15 -14.14 9.37
C LEU A 253 -8.28 -13.95 10.36
N LEU A 254 -8.07 -14.42 11.59
CA LEU A 254 -8.81 -14.09 12.78
C LEU A 254 -7.82 -13.51 13.78
N VAL A 255 -7.89 -12.19 13.96
CA VAL A 255 -6.98 -11.42 14.80
C VAL A 255 -7.69 -11.11 16.12
N LYS A 256 -7.09 -11.52 17.23
CA LYS A 256 -7.60 -11.25 18.58
C LYS A 256 -6.52 -10.62 19.44
N THR A 257 -6.88 -9.58 20.19
CA THR A 257 -5.99 -8.92 21.15
C THR A 257 -6.49 -9.18 22.57
N SER A 258 -5.56 -9.54 23.46
CA SER A 258 -5.81 -9.66 24.90
C SER A 258 -4.61 -9.09 25.66
N GLY A 259 -4.80 -7.93 26.29
CA GLY A 259 -3.69 -7.17 26.85
C GLY A 259 -2.69 -6.76 25.77
N GLN A 260 -1.42 -7.11 25.96
CA GLN A 260 -0.34 -6.85 24.98
C GLN A 260 -0.03 -8.06 24.09
N THR A 261 -0.87 -9.10 24.16
CA THR A 261 -0.73 -10.31 23.36
C THR A 261 -1.73 -10.27 22.21
N VAL A 262 -1.26 -10.58 21.00
CA VAL A 262 -2.09 -10.68 19.79
C VAL A 262 -1.98 -12.10 19.26
N SER A 263 -3.11 -12.80 19.15
CA SER A 263 -3.18 -14.08 18.46
C SER A 263 -3.78 -13.89 17.08
N ILE A 264 -3.11 -14.46 16.08
CA ILE A 264 -3.57 -14.48 14.69
C ILE A 264 -3.74 -15.94 14.30
N ASP A 265 -4.99 -16.38 14.23
CA ASP A 265 -5.34 -17.66 13.60
C ASP A 265 -5.56 -17.40 12.11
N ALA A 266 -5.03 -18.25 11.24
CA ALA A 266 -5.07 -18.02 9.81
C ALA A 266 -5.38 -19.29 9.03
N LYS A 267 -6.02 -19.13 7.87
CA LYS A 267 -6.42 -20.21 6.99
C LYS A 267 -6.12 -19.87 5.54
N CYS A 268 -5.55 -20.81 4.80
CA CYS A 268 -5.23 -20.68 3.38
C CYS A 268 -5.24 -22.04 2.68
N ASP A 269 -5.51 -22.05 1.38
CA ASP A 269 -5.43 -23.26 0.54
C ASP A 269 -3.98 -23.65 0.20
N GLU A 270 -3.01 -22.75 0.36
CA GLU A 270 -1.58 -23.01 0.20
C GLU A 270 -0.79 -22.81 1.52
N PRO A 271 -0.40 -23.89 2.22
CA PRO A 271 0.22 -23.80 3.55
C PRO A 271 1.58 -23.11 3.59
N THR A 272 2.37 -23.22 2.52
CA THR A 272 3.74 -22.68 2.49
C THR A 272 3.69 -21.15 2.44
N LEU A 273 2.82 -20.61 1.58
CA LEU A 273 2.45 -19.22 1.46
C LEU A 273 1.93 -18.71 2.80
N LEU A 274 1.01 -19.45 3.44
CA LEU A 274 0.47 -19.07 4.75
C LEU A 274 1.55 -18.92 5.81
N GLY A 275 2.48 -19.87 5.89
CA GLY A 275 3.61 -19.81 6.82
C GLY A 275 4.43 -18.54 6.62
N ASN A 276 4.84 -18.26 5.39
CA ASN A 276 5.63 -17.07 5.08
C ASN A 276 4.85 -15.77 5.33
N VAL A 277 3.55 -15.71 5.01
CA VAL A 277 2.72 -14.52 5.30
C VAL A 277 2.63 -14.26 6.81
N LEU A 278 2.47 -15.30 7.63
CA LEU A 278 2.46 -15.16 9.09
C LEU A 278 3.81 -14.71 9.65
N ASP A 279 4.92 -15.22 9.11
CA ASP A 279 6.27 -14.79 9.48
C ASP A 279 6.52 -13.32 9.12
N GLU A 280 6.04 -12.87 7.96
CA GLU A 280 6.12 -11.48 7.52
C GLU A 280 5.27 -10.54 8.39
N ILE A 281 4.05 -10.95 8.75
CA ILE A 281 3.21 -10.22 9.72
C ILE A 281 3.95 -10.10 11.05
N LYS A 282 4.49 -11.21 11.56
CA LYS A 282 5.27 -11.20 12.80
C LYS A 282 6.47 -10.25 12.74
N GLN A 283 7.17 -10.22 11.61
CA GLN A 283 8.31 -9.32 11.40
C GLN A 283 7.88 -7.85 11.47
N THR A 284 6.76 -7.46 10.86
CA THR A 284 6.21 -6.09 10.94
C THR A 284 6.02 -5.63 12.38
N PHE A 285 5.48 -6.50 13.24
CA PHE A 285 5.21 -6.16 14.64
C PHE A 285 6.42 -6.32 15.58
N SER A 286 7.49 -6.99 15.14
CA SER A 286 8.75 -7.09 15.91
C SER A 286 9.63 -5.83 15.83
N GLN A 287 9.40 -4.96 14.84
CA GLN A 287 10.18 -3.74 14.61
C GLN A 287 9.56 -2.50 15.29
N CYS A 288 8.57 -2.71 16.17
CA CYS A 288 7.77 -1.68 16.81
C CYS A 288 8.15 -1.45 18.26
#